data_AF-A0A955T3F8-F1
#
_entry.id   AF-A0A955T3F8-F1
#
_cell.length_a   1.000
_cell.length_b   1.000
_cell.length_c   1.000
_cell.angle_alpha   90.00
_cell.angle_beta   90.00
_cell.angle_gamma   90.00
#
_symmetry.space_group_name_H-M   'P 1'
#
loop_
_entity.id
_entity.type
_entity.pdbx_description
1 polymer ?
#
loop_
_entity_poly.entity_id
_entity_poly.type
_entity_poly.pdbx_seq_one_letter_code
_entity_poly.pdbx_strand_id
1 'polypeptide(L)'
;MDINQPIPVVTHEDIERIIRRDFPSTSVKSVQRRLEEYTGGEDPEERYRVWAAILKLSGGQLGKLGMEIQSAKFDYRDVLASAEYPEYSRAGSRIDSLPDDEKEQIIVSDWDQYQSWFHRKPRVRDEISTTIDRTVIIAQRDETNPIEIFLKGGCGCLSVFFLFGLISLMAGGRFHFDFLGLVFIFVCGGVGGLIGMTIYKKGRRDAGRK
;
A
#
# COMPACT_ATOMS: atom_id res chain seq x y z
N MET A 1 -41.36 -24.24 10.47
CA MET A 1 -40.76 -24.28 9.12
C MET A 1 -39.27 -24.11 9.32
N ASP A 2 -38.46 -25.03 8.83
CA ASP A 2 -37.01 -24.97 9.01
C ASP A 2 -36.45 -23.95 8.02
N ILE A 3 -36.00 -22.80 8.52
CA ILE A 3 -35.50 -21.71 7.69
C ILE A 3 -34.06 -22.08 7.31
N ASN A 4 -33.88 -22.71 6.15
CA ASN A 4 -32.57 -23.13 5.67
C ASN A 4 -31.86 -21.97 4.96
N GLN A 5 -31.08 -21.18 5.72
CA GLN A 5 -30.27 -20.11 5.14
C GLN A 5 -29.05 -20.69 4.41
N PRO A 6 -28.74 -20.20 3.20
CA PRO A 6 -27.59 -20.68 2.45
C PRO A 6 -26.27 -20.25 3.10
N ILE A 7 -25.35 -21.20 3.23
CA ILE A 7 -23.99 -20.95 3.76
C ILE A 7 -23.02 -20.88 2.59
N PRO A 8 -22.19 -19.81 2.47
CA PRO A 8 -21.22 -19.71 1.39
C PRO A 8 -20.06 -20.68 1.61
N VAL A 9 -19.68 -21.38 0.55
CA VAL A 9 -18.45 -22.19 0.49
C VAL A 9 -17.33 -21.30 -0.04
N VAL A 10 -16.27 -21.14 0.76
CA VAL A 10 -15.17 -20.22 0.45
C VAL A 10 -13.85 -20.97 0.44
N THR A 11 -13.10 -20.82 -0.65
CA THR A 11 -11.77 -21.44 -0.81
C THR A 11 -10.64 -20.47 -0.50
N HIS A 12 -9.41 -20.99 -0.39
CA HIS A 12 -8.23 -20.14 -0.25
C HIS A 12 -8.01 -19.23 -1.46
N GLU A 13 -8.26 -19.76 -2.66
CA GLU A 13 -8.15 -19.04 -3.93
C GLU A 13 -9.14 -17.87 -4.00
N ASP A 14 -10.33 -18.04 -3.42
CA ASP A 14 -11.29 -16.94 -3.30
C ASP A 14 -10.78 -15.81 -2.42
N ILE A 15 -10.13 -16.14 -1.31
CA ILE A 15 -9.51 -15.13 -0.44
C ILE A 15 -8.42 -14.37 -1.18
N GLU A 16 -7.51 -15.07 -1.87
CA GLU A 16 -6.48 -14.42 -2.66
C GLU A 16 -7.08 -13.50 -3.73
N ARG A 17 -8.10 -13.97 -4.44
CA ARG A 17 -8.82 -13.23 -5.47
C ARG A 17 -9.45 -11.97 -4.88
N ILE A 18 -10.13 -12.06 -3.75
CA ILE A 18 -10.78 -10.92 -3.09
C ILE A 18 -9.75 -9.90 -2.60
N ILE A 19 -8.64 -10.34 -2.01
CA ILE A 19 -7.58 -9.42 -1.54
C ILE A 19 -6.99 -8.64 -2.72
N ARG A 20 -6.66 -9.31 -3.83
CA ARG A 20 -6.13 -8.65 -5.03
C ARG A 20 -7.16 -7.73 -5.70
N ARG A 21 -8.44 -8.03 -5.56
CA ARG A 21 -9.55 -7.24 -6.12
C ARG A 21 -9.81 -5.96 -5.33
N ASP A 22 -9.76 -6.02 -4.01
CA ASP A 22 -10.26 -4.96 -3.13
C ASP A 22 -9.16 -4.12 -2.47
N PHE A 23 -7.89 -4.57 -2.52
CA PHE A 23 -6.76 -3.87 -1.90
C PHE A 23 -5.66 -3.52 -2.91
N PRO A 24 -4.92 -2.42 -2.69
CA PRO A 24 -3.76 -2.08 -3.52
C PRO A 24 -2.72 -3.21 -3.53
N SER A 25 -2.05 -3.40 -4.67
CA SER A 25 -1.03 -4.45 -4.85
C SER A 25 0.12 -4.36 -3.82
N THR A 26 0.45 -3.14 -3.37
CA THR A 26 1.46 -2.89 -2.33
C THR A 26 1.04 -3.38 -0.94
N SER A 27 -0.25 -3.56 -0.71
CA SER A 27 -0.85 -3.93 0.58
C SER A 27 -1.22 -5.41 0.69
N VAL A 28 -1.26 -6.16 -0.42
CA VAL A 28 -1.69 -7.57 -0.47
C VAL A 28 -1.01 -8.44 0.60
N LYS A 29 0.32 -8.41 0.67
CA LYS A 29 1.08 -9.20 1.68
C LYS A 29 0.75 -8.78 3.11
N SER A 30 0.53 -7.49 3.33
CA SER A 30 0.16 -6.96 4.66
C SER A 30 -1.24 -7.39 5.07
N VAL A 31 -2.18 -7.47 4.13
CA VAL A 31 -3.54 -7.97 4.36
C VAL A 31 -3.51 -9.46 4.69
N GLN A 32 -2.80 -10.27 3.89
CA GLN A 32 -2.66 -11.71 4.13
C GLN A 32 -2.10 -12.00 5.53
N ARG A 33 -0.98 -11.36 5.88
CA ARG A 33 -0.37 -11.51 7.21
C ARG A 33 -1.32 -11.12 8.35
N ARG A 34 -2.17 -10.10 8.16
CA ARG A 34 -3.14 -9.68 9.18
C ARG A 34 -4.27 -10.70 9.33
N LEU A 35 -4.77 -11.26 8.24
CA LEU A 35 -5.79 -12.32 8.30
C LEU A 35 -5.26 -13.57 9.04
N GLU A 36 -3.98 -13.91 8.84
CA GLU A 36 -3.31 -14.99 9.56
C GLU A 36 -3.25 -14.78 11.08
N GLU A 37 -3.42 -13.55 11.58
CA GLU A 37 -3.53 -13.29 13.02
C GLU A 37 -4.84 -13.85 13.61
N TYR A 38 -5.85 -14.11 12.80
CA TYR A 38 -7.06 -14.81 13.19
C TYR A 38 -6.86 -16.32 13.00
N THR A 39 -6.76 -17.05 14.11
CA THR A 39 -6.55 -18.50 14.15
C THR A 39 -7.81 -19.28 14.53
N GLY A 40 -8.98 -18.62 14.56
CA GLY A 40 -10.26 -19.28 14.84
C GLY A 40 -10.75 -20.14 13.68
N GLY A 41 -11.74 -20.98 13.96
CA GLY A 41 -12.24 -22.02 13.05
C GLY A 41 -11.38 -23.28 13.13
N GLU A 42 -11.97 -24.36 13.67
CA GLU A 42 -11.31 -25.68 13.75
C GLU A 42 -11.02 -26.21 12.35
N ASP A 43 -11.95 -25.96 11.42
CA ASP A 43 -11.85 -26.34 10.02
C ASP A 43 -11.34 -25.19 9.12
N PRO A 44 -10.48 -25.49 8.12
CA PRO A 44 -10.00 -24.49 7.17
C PRO A 44 -11.12 -23.75 6.42
N GLU A 45 -12.21 -24.45 6.10
CA GLU A 45 -13.35 -23.88 5.36
C GLU A 45 -14.07 -22.80 6.18
N GLU A 46 -14.32 -23.05 7.47
CA GLU A 46 -14.91 -22.07 8.37
C GLU A 46 -14.00 -20.84 8.51
N ARG A 47 -12.69 -21.06 8.62
CA ARG A 47 -11.71 -19.98 8.70
C ARG A 47 -11.71 -19.11 7.45
N TYR A 48 -11.75 -19.70 6.26
CA TYR A 48 -11.85 -18.93 5.02
C TYR A 48 -13.17 -18.17 4.93
N ARG A 49 -14.27 -18.75 5.43
CA ARG A 49 -15.57 -18.07 5.50
C ARG A 49 -15.50 -16.82 6.39
N VAL A 50 -14.87 -16.92 7.55
CA VAL A 50 -14.62 -15.77 8.44
C VAL A 50 -13.71 -14.74 7.78
N TRP A 51 -12.62 -15.16 7.11
CA TRP A 51 -11.75 -14.25 6.39
C TRP A 51 -12.49 -13.48 5.28
N ALA A 52 -13.37 -14.13 4.53
CA ALA A 52 -14.21 -13.47 3.53
C ALA A 52 -15.15 -12.45 4.18
N ALA A 53 -15.75 -12.76 5.33
CA ALA A 53 -16.59 -11.84 6.07
C ALA A 53 -15.81 -10.58 6.52
N ILE A 54 -14.63 -10.75 7.11
CA ILE A 54 -13.72 -9.65 7.49
C ILE A 54 -13.39 -8.78 6.27
N LEU A 55 -13.03 -9.42 5.14
CA LEU A 55 -12.71 -8.70 3.91
C LEU A 55 -13.90 -7.88 3.39
N LYS A 56 -15.12 -8.46 3.38
CA LYS A 56 -16.35 -7.78 2.98
C LYS A 56 -16.60 -6.54 3.83
N LEU A 57 -16.61 -6.70 5.14
CA LEU A 57 -16.92 -5.63 6.10
C LEU A 57 -15.84 -4.53 6.11
N SER A 58 -14.58 -4.90 5.88
CA SER A 58 -13.47 -3.94 5.78
C SER A 58 -13.61 -2.99 4.57
N GLY A 59 -14.29 -3.43 3.50
CA GLY A 59 -14.49 -2.65 2.28
C GLY A 59 -13.18 -2.18 1.62
N GLY A 60 -12.10 -2.97 1.72
CA GLY A 60 -10.78 -2.63 1.16
C GLY A 60 -9.94 -1.67 2.02
N GLN A 61 -10.37 -1.36 3.25
CA GLN A 61 -9.68 -0.40 4.13
C GLN A 61 -8.86 -1.13 5.20
N LEU A 62 -7.53 -0.92 5.22
CA LEU A 62 -6.62 -1.55 6.18
C LEU A 62 -6.95 -1.23 7.65
N GLY A 63 -7.47 -0.03 7.92
CA GLY A 63 -7.90 0.37 9.27
C GLY A 63 -9.08 -0.48 9.74
N LYS A 64 -10.13 -0.59 8.92
CA LYS A 64 -11.30 -1.41 9.22
C LYS A 64 -10.97 -2.90 9.28
N LEU A 65 -10.10 -3.39 8.39
CA LEU A 65 -9.64 -4.78 8.41
C LEU A 65 -9.14 -5.18 9.80
N GLY A 66 -8.32 -4.34 10.43
CA GLY A 66 -7.82 -4.59 11.79
C GLY A 66 -8.93 -4.64 12.84
N MET A 67 -9.93 -3.76 12.73
CA MET A 67 -11.09 -3.76 13.64
C MET A 67 -11.91 -5.04 13.50
N GLU A 68 -12.21 -5.45 12.27
CA GLU A 68 -12.99 -6.68 12.01
C GLU A 68 -12.25 -7.94 12.45
N ILE A 69 -10.92 -7.97 12.35
CA ILE A 69 -10.11 -9.08 12.91
C ILE A 69 -10.27 -9.15 14.43
N GLN A 70 -10.26 -8.01 15.14
CA GLN A 70 -10.46 -8.01 16.59
C GLN A 70 -11.89 -8.43 16.96
N SER A 71 -12.90 -7.97 16.21
CA SER A 71 -14.29 -8.43 16.37
C SER A 71 -14.39 -9.94 16.19
N ALA A 72 -13.76 -10.49 15.15
CA ALA A 72 -13.78 -11.93 14.89
C ALA A 72 -13.08 -12.75 16.00
N LYS A 73 -12.00 -12.22 16.58
CA LYS A 73 -11.33 -12.84 17.73
C LYS A 73 -12.21 -12.89 18.98
N PHE A 74 -13.11 -11.91 19.14
CA PHE A 74 -14.05 -11.85 20.25
C PHE A 74 -15.26 -12.78 20.02
N ASP A 75 -15.97 -12.58 18.91
CA ASP A 75 -17.03 -13.47 18.45
C ASP A 75 -17.12 -13.43 16.92
N TYR A 76 -16.65 -14.49 16.26
CA TYR A 76 -16.67 -14.57 14.80
C TYR A 76 -18.08 -14.72 14.23
N ARG A 77 -19.06 -15.16 15.04
CA ARG A 77 -20.45 -15.34 14.58
C ARG A 77 -21.11 -14.00 14.29
N ASP A 78 -20.77 -12.96 15.05
CA ASP A 78 -21.26 -11.59 14.80
C ASP A 78 -20.70 -11.04 13.48
N VAL A 79 -19.44 -11.36 13.17
CA VAL A 79 -18.78 -10.97 11.93
C VAL A 79 -19.41 -11.71 10.75
N LEU A 80 -19.65 -13.02 10.88
CA LEU A 80 -20.36 -13.81 9.87
C LEU A 80 -21.79 -13.29 9.67
N ALA A 81 -22.55 -13.08 10.74
CA ALA A 81 -23.92 -12.59 10.68
C ALA A 81 -24.01 -11.22 9.98
N SER A 82 -23.13 -10.29 10.36
CA SER A 82 -23.07 -8.94 9.76
C SER A 82 -22.66 -8.96 8.29
N ALA A 83 -21.82 -9.92 7.89
CA ALA A 83 -21.35 -10.03 6.51
C ALA A 83 -22.29 -10.82 5.61
N GLU A 84 -22.78 -11.99 6.04
CA GLU A 84 -23.58 -12.92 5.26
C GLU A 84 -25.07 -12.58 5.29
N TYR A 85 -25.57 -12.10 6.43
CA TYR A 85 -27.01 -11.88 6.67
C TYR A 85 -27.30 -10.50 7.29
N PRO A 86 -26.92 -9.39 6.61
CA PRO A 86 -27.01 -8.05 7.20
C PRO A 86 -28.44 -7.59 7.51
N GLU A 87 -29.42 -7.85 6.64
CA GLU A 87 -30.82 -7.50 6.89
C GLU A 87 -31.43 -8.39 7.97
N TYR A 88 -31.15 -9.70 7.90
CA TYR A 88 -31.62 -10.66 8.90
C TYR A 88 -31.09 -10.33 10.31
N SER A 89 -29.80 -10.03 10.42
CA SER A 89 -29.16 -9.63 11.68
C SER A 89 -29.72 -8.31 12.21
N ARG A 90 -30.04 -7.37 11.31
CA ARG A 90 -30.64 -6.08 11.68
C ARG A 90 -32.08 -6.23 12.16
N ALA A 91 -32.83 -7.20 11.64
CA ALA A 91 -34.18 -7.49 12.12
C ALA A 91 -34.16 -7.97 13.58
N GLY A 92 -33.12 -8.67 14.01
CA GLY A 92 -32.93 -9.11 15.39
C GLY A 92 -34.16 -9.88 15.91
N SER A 93 -34.66 -9.55 17.10
CA SER A 93 -35.83 -10.20 17.69
C SER A 93 -37.14 -9.99 16.92
N ARG A 94 -37.22 -9.00 16.02
CA ARG A 94 -38.40 -8.79 15.19
C ARG A 94 -38.55 -9.87 14.13
N ILE A 95 -37.47 -10.57 13.77
CA ILE A 95 -37.51 -11.58 12.71
C ILE A 95 -38.57 -12.64 13.00
N ASP A 96 -38.71 -13.08 14.24
CA ASP A 96 -39.65 -14.15 14.63
C ASP A 96 -41.11 -13.76 14.40
N SER A 97 -41.44 -12.48 14.52
CA SER A 97 -42.80 -11.97 14.32
C SER A 97 -43.12 -11.59 12.88
N LEU A 98 -42.16 -11.70 11.94
CA LEU A 98 -42.43 -11.43 10.54
C LEU A 98 -43.23 -12.56 9.89
N PRO A 99 -44.10 -12.24 8.92
CA PRO A 99 -44.66 -13.22 7.99
C PRO A 99 -43.57 -14.06 7.31
N ASP A 100 -43.87 -15.32 6.98
CA ASP A 100 -42.88 -16.24 6.41
C ASP A 100 -42.37 -15.78 5.03
N ASP A 101 -43.20 -15.13 4.24
CA ASP A 101 -42.83 -14.53 2.95
C ASP A 101 -41.88 -13.33 3.11
N GLU A 102 -42.05 -12.52 4.16
CA GLU A 102 -41.11 -11.43 4.47
C GLU A 102 -39.75 -11.98 4.93
N LYS A 103 -39.74 -13.05 5.74
CA LYS A 103 -38.49 -13.73 6.15
C LYS A 103 -37.74 -14.28 4.94
N GLU A 104 -38.46 -14.93 4.03
CA GLU A 104 -37.88 -15.48 2.80
C GLU A 104 -37.29 -14.37 1.92
N GLN A 105 -37.99 -13.24 1.75
CA GLN A 105 -37.48 -12.09 1.01
C GLN A 105 -36.17 -11.53 1.61
N ILE A 106 -36.08 -11.44 2.94
CA ILE A 106 -34.85 -11.01 3.62
C ILE A 106 -33.70 -11.96 3.32
N ILE A 107 -33.93 -13.27 3.42
CA ILE A 107 -32.89 -14.30 3.19
C ILE A 107 -32.41 -14.26 1.75
N VAL A 108 -33.33 -14.18 0.78
CA VAL A 108 -32.99 -14.08 -0.64
C VAL A 108 -32.20 -12.80 -0.92
N SER A 109 -32.63 -11.66 -0.36
CA SER A 109 -31.94 -10.38 -0.52
C SER A 109 -30.52 -10.39 0.04
N ASP A 110 -30.34 -10.92 1.25
CA ASP A 110 -29.02 -11.04 1.89
C ASP A 110 -28.09 -11.94 1.07
N TRP A 111 -28.61 -13.07 0.58
CA TRP A 111 -27.85 -14.00 -0.26
C TRP A 111 -27.45 -13.38 -1.59
N ASP A 112 -28.38 -12.73 -2.30
CA ASP A 112 -28.10 -12.04 -3.57
C ASP A 112 -27.06 -10.93 -3.39
N GLN A 113 -27.13 -10.20 -2.28
CA GLN A 113 -26.17 -9.16 -1.92
C GLN A 113 -24.79 -9.75 -1.65
N TYR A 114 -24.69 -10.87 -0.94
CA TYR A 114 -23.44 -11.58 -0.73
C TYR A 114 -22.86 -12.09 -2.05
N GLN A 115 -23.66 -12.78 -2.85
CA GLN A 115 -23.25 -13.34 -4.14
C GLN A 115 -22.77 -12.27 -5.11
N SER A 116 -23.48 -11.15 -5.18
CA SER A 116 -23.09 -9.99 -5.98
C SER A 116 -21.75 -9.42 -5.53
N TRP A 117 -21.52 -9.30 -4.23
CA TRP A 117 -20.22 -8.87 -3.70
C TRP A 117 -19.12 -9.90 -3.97
N PHE A 118 -19.38 -11.19 -3.79
CA PHE A 118 -18.39 -12.25 -3.91
C PHE A 118 -17.88 -12.40 -5.35
N HIS A 119 -18.80 -12.33 -6.33
CA HIS A 119 -18.51 -12.53 -7.75
C HIS A 119 -18.23 -11.25 -8.55
N ARG A 120 -18.31 -10.05 -7.94
CA ARG A 120 -18.04 -8.79 -8.67
C ARG A 120 -16.62 -8.76 -9.27
N LYS A 121 -16.51 -8.13 -10.43
CA LYS A 121 -15.23 -7.87 -11.12
C LYS A 121 -14.40 -6.80 -10.39
N PRO A 122 -13.06 -6.79 -10.55
CA PRO A 122 -12.22 -5.70 -10.08
C PRO A 122 -12.69 -4.36 -10.65
N ARG A 123 -12.63 -3.29 -9.86
CA ARG A 123 -12.92 -1.95 -10.37
C ARG A 123 -11.76 -1.55 -11.28
N VAL A 124 -12.05 -1.30 -12.56
CA VAL A 124 -11.11 -0.88 -13.63
C VAL A 124 -10.27 0.37 -13.28
N ARG A 125 -10.55 1.04 -12.16
CA ARG A 125 -9.79 2.21 -11.68
C ARG A 125 -8.32 1.89 -11.35
N ASP A 126 -7.96 0.62 -11.14
CA ASP A 126 -6.61 0.22 -10.73
C ASP A 126 -5.62 -0.03 -11.89
N GLU A 127 -6.08 -0.26 -13.13
CA GLU A 127 -5.17 -0.36 -14.30
C GLU A 127 -4.55 1.00 -14.66
N ILE A 128 -5.31 2.07 -14.48
CA ILE A 128 -4.82 3.43 -14.66
C ILE A 128 -3.90 3.80 -13.49
N SER A 129 -4.25 3.42 -12.25
CA SER A 129 -3.41 3.70 -11.08
C SER A 129 -2.07 2.96 -11.10
N THR A 130 -2.01 1.70 -11.56
CA THR A 130 -0.72 0.97 -11.67
C THR A 130 0.16 1.51 -12.79
N THR A 131 -0.42 1.98 -13.89
CA THR A 131 0.33 2.63 -14.98
C THR A 131 0.81 4.02 -14.56
N ILE A 132 -0.05 4.79 -13.88
CA ILE A 132 0.31 6.12 -13.36
C ILE A 132 1.33 6.00 -12.22
N ASP A 133 1.19 5.07 -11.26
CA ASP A 133 2.18 4.89 -10.18
C ASP A 133 3.54 4.48 -10.73
N ARG A 134 3.61 3.60 -11.73
CA ARG A 134 4.89 3.28 -12.37
C ARG A 134 5.51 4.51 -13.03
N THR A 135 4.70 5.34 -13.68
CA THR A 135 5.20 6.54 -14.37
C THR A 135 5.58 7.65 -13.38
N VAL A 136 4.83 7.80 -12.28
CA VAL A 136 5.06 8.77 -11.21
C VAL A 136 6.24 8.36 -10.33
N ILE A 137 6.44 7.08 -10.03
CA ILE A 137 7.62 6.59 -9.29
C ILE A 137 8.90 6.79 -10.13
N ILE A 138 8.82 6.65 -11.45
CA ILE A 138 9.96 6.96 -12.35
C ILE A 138 10.17 8.48 -12.45
N ALA A 139 9.11 9.29 -12.39
CA ALA A 139 9.19 10.75 -12.48
C ALA A 139 9.56 11.46 -11.15
N GLN A 140 9.23 10.89 -9.98
CA GLN A 140 9.54 11.47 -8.66
C GLN A 140 10.94 11.08 -8.14
N ARG A 141 11.66 10.18 -8.82
CA ARG A 141 13.05 9.83 -8.46
C ARG A 141 14.10 10.86 -8.91
N ASP A 142 13.68 12.04 -9.36
CA ASP A 142 14.57 13.14 -9.80
C ASP A 142 14.49 14.39 -8.90
N GLU A 143 13.88 14.28 -7.72
CA GLU A 143 14.08 15.26 -6.64
C GLU A 143 15.33 14.87 -5.85
N THR A 144 16.49 15.09 -6.47
CA THR A 144 17.77 15.07 -5.76
C THR A 144 17.73 16.10 -4.64
N ASN A 145 17.83 15.63 -3.40
CA ASN A 145 17.90 16.48 -2.22
C ASN A 145 19.07 17.48 -2.37
N PRO A 146 18.90 18.77 -2.04
CA PRO A 146 19.96 19.78 -2.19
C PRO A 146 21.23 19.41 -1.42
N ILE A 147 21.10 18.64 -0.34
CA ILE A 147 22.21 18.10 0.46
C ILE A 147 23.04 17.10 -0.34
N GLU A 148 22.42 16.17 -1.09
CA GLU A 148 23.17 15.19 -1.90
C GLU A 148 23.93 15.87 -3.04
N ILE A 149 23.36 16.94 -3.59
CA ILE A 149 23.97 17.72 -4.67
C ILE A 149 25.16 18.50 -4.14
N PHE A 150 25.03 19.10 -2.96
CA PHE A 150 26.12 19.75 -2.26
C PHE A 150 27.24 18.75 -1.93
N LEU A 151 26.90 17.57 -1.42
CA LEU A 151 27.87 16.50 -1.12
C LEU A 151 28.59 16.02 -2.38
N LYS A 152 27.87 15.76 -3.49
CA LYS A 152 28.47 15.34 -4.76
C LYS A 152 29.37 16.42 -5.34
N GLY A 153 28.96 17.69 -5.28
CA GLY A 153 29.77 18.83 -5.72
C GLY A 153 31.05 19.00 -4.88
N GLY A 154 30.93 18.96 -3.56
CA GLY A 154 32.07 19.09 -2.65
C GLY A 154 33.05 17.92 -2.75
N CYS A 155 32.56 16.68 -2.82
CA CYS A 155 33.40 15.49 -2.99
C CYS A 155 34.11 15.47 -4.35
N GLY A 156 33.45 15.90 -5.42
CA GLY A 156 34.07 15.96 -6.75
C GLY A 156 35.29 16.89 -6.80
N CYS A 157 35.19 18.07 -6.19
CA CYS A 157 36.34 18.98 -6.09
C CYS A 157 37.47 18.38 -5.25
N LEU A 158 37.16 17.78 -4.09
CA LEU A 158 38.17 17.10 -3.27
C LEU A 158 38.92 16.01 -4.05
N SER A 159 38.21 15.16 -4.80
CA SER A 159 38.84 14.09 -5.57
C SER A 159 39.83 14.61 -6.62
N VAL A 160 39.50 15.71 -7.32
CA VAL A 160 40.41 16.33 -8.29
C VAL A 160 41.65 16.89 -7.60
N PHE A 161 41.48 17.58 -6.46
CA PHE A 161 42.61 18.11 -5.68
C PHE A 161 43.52 17.01 -5.13
N PHE A 162 42.96 15.91 -4.62
CA PHE A 162 43.75 14.76 -4.19
C PHE A 162 44.53 14.13 -5.34
N LEU A 163 43.92 14.01 -6.53
CA LEU A 163 44.61 13.50 -7.71
C LEU A 163 45.80 14.37 -8.11
N PHE A 164 45.64 15.70 -8.14
CA PHE A 164 46.74 16.63 -8.40
C PHE A 164 47.84 16.55 -7.33
N GLY A 165 47.46 16.48 -6.04
CA GLY A 165 48.43 16.32 -4.96
C GLY A 165 49.24 15.03 -5.09
N LEU A 166 48.61 13.93 -5.50
CA LEU A 166 49.28 12.65 -5.75
C LEU A 166 50.24 12.73 -6.94
N ILE A 167 49.85 13.39 -8.04
CA ILE A 167 50.73 13.64 -9.19
C ILE A 167 51.94 14.49 -8.77
N SER A 168 51.73 15.57 -8.02
CA SER A 168 52.82 16.41 -7.52
C SER A 168 53.78 15.66 -6.59
N LEU A 169 53.26 14.75 -5.76
CA LEU A 169 54.08 13.89 -4.91
C LEU A 169 54.94 12.92 -5.73
N MET A 170 54.35 12.29 -6.76
CA MET A 170 55.08 11.39 -7.67
C MET A 170 56.17 12.12 -8.47
N ALA A 171 55.98 13.41 -8.77
CA ALA A 171 56.98 14.25 -9.43
C ALA A 171 58.11 14.75 -8.49
N GLY A 172 58.18 14.26 -7.25
CA GLY A 172 59.18 14.66 -6.27
C GLY A 172 58.88 16.00 -5.56
N GLY A 173 57.67 16.54 -5.74
CA GLY A 173 57.21 17.74 -5.05
C GLY A 173 56.86 17.48 -3.58
N ARG A 174 56.90 18.53 -2.76
CA ARG A 174 56.37 18.51 -1.39
C ARG A 174 54.99 19.13 -1.39
N PHE A 175 53.98 18.36 -0.98
CA PHE A 175 52.60 18.82 -0.88
C PHE A 175 52.22 18.99 0.59
N HIS A 176 51.87 20.22 1.00
CA HIS A 176 51.38 20.51 2.34
C HIS A 176 49.85 20.64 2.32
N PHE A 177 49.19 19.91 3.22
CA PHE A 177 47.74 20.02 3.42
C PHE A 177 47.44 20.90 4.63
N ASP A 178 46.90 22.08 4.37
CA ASP A 178 46.25 22.87 5.41
C ASP A 178 44.78 22.45 5.52
N PHE A 179 44.36 22.03 6.70
CA PHE A 179 42.98 21.64 6.98
C PHE A 179 41.97 22.71 6.56
N LEU A 180 42.33 23.98 6.76
CA LEU A 180 41.52 25.14 6.37
C LEU A 180 41.31 25.22 4.85
N GLY A 181 42.33 24.88 4.06
CA GLY A 181 42.25 24.85 2.60
C GLY A 181 41.31 23.76 2.08
N LEU A 182 41.33 22.57 2.71
CA LEU A 182 40.42 21.47 2.38
C LEU A 182 38.94 21.84 2.64
N VAL A 183 38.66 22.46 3.79
CA VAL A 183 37.30 22.92 4.14
C VAL A 183 36.83 23.97 3.13
N PHE A 184 37.69 24.93 2.78
CA PHE A 184 37.35 25.98 1.82
C PHE A 184 37.01 25.41 0.43
N ILE A 185 37.84 24.49 -0.09
CA ILE A 185 37.61 23.83 -1.39
C ILE A 185 36.29 23.05 -1.38
N PHE A 186 36.00 22.32 -0.31
CA PHE A 186 34.76 21.56 -0.19
C PHE A 186 33.52 22.46 -0.23
N VAL A 187 33.55 23.56 0.53
CA VAL A 187 32.44 24.54 0.56
C VAL A 187 32.27 25.22 -0.80
N CYS A 188 33.36 25.69 -1.42
CA CYS A 188 33.31 26.31 -2.74
C CYS A 188 32.77 25.34 -3.82
N GLY A 189 33.21 24.09 -3.80
CA GLY A 189 32.73 23.04 -4.71
C GLY A 189 31.25 22.72 -4.52
N GLY A 190 30.80 22.61 -3.27
CA GLY A 190 29.39 22.39 -2.95
C GLY A 190 28.48 23.55 -3.38
N VAL A 191 28.91 24.80 -3.14
CA VAL A 191 28.19 26.01 -3.59
C VAL A 191 28.13 26.07 -5.13
N GLY A 192 29.24 25.79 -5.82
CA GLY A 192 29.28 25.71 -7.28
C GLY A 192 28.30 24.67 -7.84
N GLY A 193 28.20 23.50 -7.21
CA GLY A 193 27.23 22.46 -7.56
C GLY A 193 25.77 22.93 -7.45
N LEU A 194 25.44 23.65 -6.37
CA LEU A 194 24.09 24.21 -6.17
C LEU A 194 23.73 25.28 -7.23
N ILE A 195 24.68 26.15 -7.57
CA ILE A 195 24.49 27.18 -8.60
C ILE A 195 24.26 26.53 -9.96
N GLY A 196 25.10 25.55 -10.34
CA GLY A 196 24.94 24.81 -11.59
C GLY A 196 23.58 24.12 -11.71
N MET A 197 23.09 23.51 -10.62
CA MET A 197 21.76 22.89 -10.60
C MET A 197 20.64 23.92 -10.79
N THR A 198 20.77 25.10 -10.19
CA THR A 198 19.77 26.17 -10.32
C THR A 198 19.67 26.66 -11.76
N ILE A 199 20.80 26.80 -12.45
CA ILE A 199 20.87 27.18 -13.87
C ILE A 199 20.27 26.07 -14.74
N TYR A 200 20.63 24.81 -14.50
CA TYR A 200 20.10 23.66 -15.23
C TYR A 200 18.56 23.54 -15.10
N LYS A 201 18.04 23.67 -13.87
CA LYS A 201 16.59 23.68 -13.58
C LYS A 201 15.87 24.85 -14.24
N LYS A 202 16.53 26.01 -14.38
CA LYS A 202 15.97 27.16 -15.10
C LYS A 202 15.89 26.86 -16.59
N GLY A 203 16.97 26.39 -17.21
CA GLY A 203 16.99 26.04 -18.65
C GLY A 203 15.98 24.95 -19.03
N ARG A 204 15.82 23.91 -18.21
CA ARG A 204 14.82 22.84 -18.45
C ARG A 204 13.38 23.35 -18.40
N ARG A 205 13.07 24.32 -17.52
CA ARG A 205 11.74 24.95 -17.44
C ARG A 205 11.42 25.79 -18.67
N ASP A 206 12.42 26.50 -19.20
CA ASP A 206 12.24 27.36 -20.36
C ASP A 206 12.13 26.55 -21.67
N ALA A 207 12.78 25.39 -21.74
CA ALA A 207 12.69 24.48 -22.89
C ALA A 207 11.32 23.78 -23.00
N GLY A 208 10.61 23.53 -21.89
CA GLY A 208 9.30 22.88 -21.88
C GLY A 208 8.11 23.80 -22.17
N ARG A 209 8.34 25.10 -22.44
CA ARG A 209 7.30 26.12 -22.74
C ARG A 209 7.21 26.51 -24.23
N LYS A 210 8.02 25.90 -25.10
CA LYS A 210 7.96 26.08 -26.55
C LYS A 210 7.19 24.95 -27.19
#